data_AF-A0A369B5I1-F1
#
_entry.id   AF-A0A369B5I1-F1
#
_cell.length_a   1.000
_cell.length_b   1.000
_cell.length_c   1.000
_cell.angle_alpha   90.00
_cell.angle_beta   90.00
_cell.angle_gamma   90.00
#
_symmetry.space_group_name_H-M   'P 1'
#
loop_
_entity.id
_entity.type
_entity.pdbx_description
1 polymer ?
#
loop_
_entity_poly.entity_id
_entity_poly.type
_entity_poly.pdbx_seq_one_letter_code
_entity_poly.pdbx_strand_id
1 'polypeptide(L)'
;MEVSDINIVKKYRGNAHQGLELLYNKYKKYVYAIAYRYTGTKEDALDLTQEVFISLFKSMGSLKEDFSVLPWVRRVTVNRCLNFVRDKKDTVSLNQTTEDGSEMQEFIPSDESTENRVVCRDIKECMERAINELPDRERMAVLLRHMKGMKYEEVSKTMNLPLGTVKTLLHKGRKIIKEHLAREGVWEV
;
A
#
# COMPACT_ATOMS: atom_id res chain seq x y z
N MET A 1 -0.69 0.30 24.63
CA MET A 1 -1.89 1.18 24.61
C MET A 1 -1.97 1.80 23.22
N GLU A 2 -3.04 1.56 22.46
CA GLU A 2 -3.16 2.09 21.10
C GLU A 2 -3.30 3.62 21.14
N VAL A 3 -2.31 4.34 20.60
CA VAL A 3 -2.28 5.80 20.65
C VAL A 3 -3.41 6.35 19.78
N SER A 4 -4.34 7.11 20.36
CA SER A 4 -5.41 7.76 19.59
C SER A 4 -4.87 8.84 18.65
N ASP A 5 -5.54 9.02 17.50
CA ASP A 5 -5.24 10.08 16.53
C ASP A 5 -5.30 11.48 17.16
N ILE A 6 -6.30 11.70 18.02
CA ILE A 6 -6.47 12.97 18.74
C ILE A 6 -5.25 13.24 19.63
N ASN A 7 -4.70 12.20 20.27
CA ASN A 7 -3.54 12.34 21.14
C ASN A 7 -2.27 12.71 20.34
N ILE A 8 -2.13 12.19 19.11
CA ILE A 8 -1.03 12.55 18.21
C ILE A 8 -1.05 14.06 17.92
N VAL A 9 -2.21 14.61 17.55
CA VAL A 9 -2.35 16.04 17.22
C VAL A 9 -2.16 16.90 18.48
N LYS A 10 -2.81 16.53 19.59
CA LYS A 10 -2.67 17.25 20.86
C LYS A 10 -1.22 17.32 21.33
N LYS A 11 -0.48 16.19 21.23
CA LYS A 11 0.95 16.15 21.56
C LYS A 11 1.76 17.02 20.63
N TYR A 12 1.49 17.00 19.32
CA TYR A 12 2.16 17.87 18.36
C TYR A 12 2.01 19.37 18.69
N ARG A 13 0.83 19.81 19.14
CA ARG A 13 0.57 21.22 19.50
C ARG A 13 1.35 21.68 20.73
N GLY A 14 1.55 20.80 21.72
CA GLY A 14 2.35 21.11 22.90
C GLY A 14 3.85 20.85 22.73
N ASN A 15 4.21 19.82 21.97
CA ASN A 15 5.57 19.42 21.65
C ASN A 15 5.60 18.72 20.28
N ALA A 16 6.06 19.46 19.26
CA ALA A 16 6.08 18.98 17.88
C ALA A 16 6.82 17.64 17.73
N HIS A 17 7.97 17.48 18.42
CA HIS A 17 8.77 16.26 18.35
C HIS A 17 8.00 15.03 18.85
N GLN A 18 7.36 15.12 20.03
CA GLN A 18 6.57 14.01 20.57
C GLN A 18 5.38 13.65 19.67
N GLY A 19 4.69 14.64 19.10
CA GLY A 19 3.59 14.39 18.17
C GLY A 19 4.04 13.68 16.89
N LEU A 20 5.15 14.10 16.30
CA LEU A 20 5.73 13.48 15.10
C LEU A 20 6.22 12.06 15.37
N GLU A 21 6.83 11.81 16.53
CA GLU A 21 7.28 10.48 16.93
C GLU A 21 6.09 9.51 17.10
N LEU A 22 5.02 9.95 17.76
CA LEU A 22 3.79 9.15 17.90
C LEU A 22 3.14 8.86 16.55
N LEU A 23 3.11 9.84 15.64
CA LEU A 23 2.64 9.66 14.26
C LEU A 23 3.46 8.58 13.55
N TYR A 24 4.78 8.70 13.57
CA TYR A 24 5.69 7.77 12.92
C TYR A 24 5.53 6.36 13.47
N ASN A 25 5.60 6.19 14.80
CA ASN A 25 5.53 4.87 15.42
C ASN A 25 4.18 4.18 15.20
N LYS A 26 3.08 4.93 15.16
CA LYS A 26 1.75 4.38 14.88
C LYS A 26 1.60 3.94 13.42
N TYR A 27 2.09 4.72 12.46
CA TYR A 27 1.78 4.54 11.05
C TYR A 27 2.89 3.93 10.20
N LYS A 28 4.14 3.81 10.68
CA LYS A 28 5.28 3.34 9.86
C LYS A 28 5.05 2.00 9.20
N LYS A 29 4.54 1.01 9.94
CA LYS A 29 4.24 -0.33 9.41
C LYS A 29 3.14 -0.28 8.34
N TYR A 30 2.15 0.59 8.54
CA TYR A 30 1.04 0.76 7.61
C TYR A 30 1.49 1.40 6.28
N VAL A 31 2.27 2.48 6.37
CA VAL A 31 2.82 3.17 5.20
C VAL A 31 3.75 2.24 4.43
N TYR A 32 4.69 1.58 5.13
CA TYR A 32 5.61 0.63 4.53
C TYR A 32 4.88 -0.53 3.83
N ALA A 33 3.83 -1.08 4.44
CA ALA A 33 3.07 -2.16 3.83
C ALA A 33 2.40 -1.75 2.51
N ILE A 34 1.90 -0.51 2.39
CA ILE A 34 1.38 0.00 1.11
C ILE A 34 2.51 0.18 0.12
N ALA A 35 3.58 0.87 0.53
CA ALA A 35 4.73 1.16 -0.32
C ALA A 35 5.33 -0.12 -0.90
N TYR A 36 5.61 -1.10 -0.06
CA TYR A 36 6.17 -2.39 -0.46
C TYR A 36 5.27 -3.18 -1.41
N ARG A 37 3.97 -3.26 -1.12
CA ARG A 37 3.02 -3.94 -2.03
C ARG A 37 2.88 -3.23 -3.37
N TYR A 38 3.25 -1.95 -3.45
CA TYR A 38 3.16 -1.16 -4.65
C TYR A 38 4.47 -1.15 -5.45
N THR A 39 5.63 -1.08 -4.79
CA THR A 39 6.95 -1.03 -5.42
C THR A 39 7.52 -2.41 -5.73
N GLY A 40 7.18 -3.42 -4.92
CA GLY A 40 7.67 -4.80 -5.06
C GLY A 40 9.07 -5.05 -4.49
N THR A 41 9.84 -4.01 -4.14
CA THR A 41 11.19 -4.14 -3.58
C THR A 41 11.30 -3.44 -2.22
N LYS A 42 12.18 -3.95 -1.35
CA LYS A 42 12.42 -3.38 -0.02
C LYS A 42 13.03 -1.99 -0.09
N GLU A 43 13.98 -1.78 -0.98
CA GLU A 43 14.69 -0.50 -1.16
C GLU A 43 13.72 0.61 -1.55
N ASP A 44 13.00 0.43 -2.66
CA ASP A 44 12.01 1.41 -3.14
C ASP A 44 10.91 1.65 -2.08
N ALA A 45 10.53 0.61 -1.33
CA ALA A 45 9.52 0.74 -0.28
C ALA A 45 9.99 1.59 0.90
N LEU A 46 11.25 1.45 1.31
CA LEU A 46 11.86 2.23 2.39
C LEU A 46 11.98 3.70 1.98
N ASP A 47 12.46 3.96 0.77
CA ASP A 47 12.59 5.32 0.22
C ASP A 47 11.23 6.01 0.12
N LEU A 48 10.24 5.32 -0.46
CA LEU A 48 8.90 5.84 -0.58
C LEU A 48 8.24 6.07 0.80
N THR A 49 8.49 5.20 1.76
CA THR A 49 8.05 5.39 3.15
C THR A 49 8.65 6.66 3.75
N GLN A 50 9.94 6.89 3.53
CA GLN A 50 10.63 8.09 3.99
C GLN A 50 10.02 9.35 3.37
N GLU A 51 9.82 9.38 2.05
CA GLU A 51 9.20 10.51 1.35
C GLU A 51 7.79 10.83 1.86
N VAL A 52 7.01 9.78 2.15
CA VAL A 52 5.69 9.92 2.76
C VAL A 52 5.79 10.59 4.12
N PHE A 53 6.67 10.13 5.01
CA PHE A 53 6.81 10.74 6.33
C PHE A 53 7.36 12.17 6.28
N ILE A 54 8.31 12.46 5.39
CA ILE A 54 8.77 13.84 5.15
C ILE A 54 7.58 14.74 4.76
N SER A 55 6.71 14.25 3.86
CA SER A 55 5.53 15.00 3.42
C SER A 55 4.52 15.20 4.56
N LEU A 56 4.28 14.17 5.36
CA LEU A 56 3.41 14.23 6.52
C LEU A 56 3.95 15.22 7.56
N PHE A 57 5.23 15.14 7.90
CA PHE A 57 5.84 16.03 8.89
C PHE A 57 5.77 17.50 8.46
N LYS A 58 6.02 17.79 7.17
CA LYS A 58 5.89 19.15 6.61
C LYS A 58 4.46 19.70 6.67
N SER A 59 3.44 18.84 6.60
CA SER A 59 2.03 19.26 6.52
C SER A 59 1.23 19.03 7.81
N MET A 60 1.82 18.40 8.84
CA MET A 60 1.13 18.10 10.10
C MET A 60 0.58 19.33 10.82
N GLY A 61 1.24 20.48 10.68
CA GLY A 61 0.78 21.74 11.26
C GLY A 61 -0.59 22.20 10.76
N SER A 62 -1.03 21.74 9.58
CA SER A 62 -2.34 22.05 8.99
C SER A 62 -3.50 21.21 9.54
N LEU A 63 -3.21 20.15 10.31
CA LEU A 63 -4.22 19.20 10.77
C LEU A 63 -5.00 19.77 11.97
N LYS A 64 -6.33 19.77 11.88
CA LYS A 64 -7.22 20.17 12.99
C LYS A 64 -7.25 19.08 14.07
N GLU A 65 -7.45 19.46 15.33
CA GLU A 65 -7.40 18.54 16.48
C GLU A 65 -8.43 17.40 16.42
N ASP A 66 -9.60 17.65 15.82
CA ASP A 66 -10.68 16.66 15.69
C ASP A 66 -10.55 15.75 14.45
N PHE A 67 -9.45 15.88 13.70
CA PHE A 67 -9.29 15.17 12.44
C PHE A 67 -8.67 13.78 12.65
N SER A 68 -9.29 12.74 12.07
CA SER A 68 -8.66 11.42 12.03
C SER A 68 -7.42 11.44 11.15
N VAL A 69 -6.28 11.08 11.73
CA VAL A 69 -4.96 11.12 11.10
C VAL A 69 -4.85 10.06 9.99
N LEU A 70 -5.49 8.89 10.18
CA LEU A 70 -5.37 7.76 9.25
C LEU A 70 -5.81 8.10 7.81
N PRO A 71 -6.99 8.69 7.53
CA PRO A 71 -7.37 9.12 6.19
C PRO A 71 -6.36 10.07 5.52
N TRP A 72 -5.74 10.97 6.28
CA TRP A 72 -4.73 11.89 5.76
C TRP A 72 -3.42 11.17 5.43
N VAL A 73 -2.92 10.32 6.34
CA VAL A 73 -1.76 9.44 6.09
C VAL A 73 -1.97 8.59 4.85
N ARG A 74 -3.15 7.97 4.73
CA ARG A 74 -3.56 7.17 3.56
C ARG A 74 -3.45 7.96 2.27
N ARG A 75 -4.04 9.16 2.21
CA ARG A 75 -4.04 9.99 1.00
C ARG A 75 -2.62 10.36 0.58
N VAL A 76 -1.79 10.81 1.53
CA VAL A 76 -0.39 11.17 1.23
C VAL A 76 0.39 9.95 0.72
N THR A 77 0.20 8.79 1.36
CA THR A 77 0.86 7.54 0.95
C THR A 77 0.48 7.15 -0.48
N VAL A 78 -0.82 7.14 -0.79
CA VAL A 78 -1.33 6.77 -2.11
C VAL A 78 -0.84 7.72 -3.20
N ASN A 79 -0.87 9.04 -2.93
CA ASN A 79 -0.38 10.02 -3.89
C ASN A 79 1.12 9.85 -4.17
N ARG A 80 1.94 9.57 -3.15
CA ARG A 80 3.38 9.31 -3.32
C ARG A 80 3.63 8.05 -4.13
N CYS A 81 2.93 6.96 -3.82
CA CYS A 81 3.00 5.72 -4.60
C CYS A 81 2.66 5.95 -6.08
N LEU A 82 1.54 6.61 -6.37
CA LEU A 82 1.12 6.87 -7.75
C LEU A 82 2.12 7.74 -8.53
N ASN A 83 2.84 8.65 -7.84
CA ASN A 83 3.86 9.49 -8.46
C ASN A 83 5.20 8.76 -8.68
N PHE A 84 5.58 7.84 -7.78
CA PHE A 84 6.84 7.10 -7.85
C PHE A 84 7.08 6.41 -9.20
N VAL A 85 6.05 5.77 -9.76
CA VAL A 85 6.17 5.03 -11.03
C VAL A 85 6.27 5.96 -12.24
N ARG A 86 5.64 7.14 -12.18
CA ARG A 86 5.77 8.14 -13.25
C ARG A 86 7.23 8.56 -13.38
N ASP A 87 7.87 8.83 -12.25
CA ASP A 87 9.24 9.34 -12.23
C ASP A 87 10.26 8.20 -12.50
N LYS A 88 9.95 6.94 -12.15
CA LYS A 88 10.75 5.75 -12.52
C LYS A 88 10.65 5.39 -14.02
N LYS A 89 9.48 5.57 -14.66
CA LYS A 89 9.32 5.38 -16.11
C LYS A 89 10.17 6.36 -16.94
N ASP A 90 10.41 7.56 -16.41
CA ASP A 90 11.26 8.56 -17.06
C ASP A 90 12.78 8.30 -16.85
N THR A 91 13.16 7.36 -15.97
CA THR A 91 14.56 7.12 -15.57
C THR A 91 15.12 5.73 -15.89
N VAL A 92 14.30 4.75 -16.29
CA VAL A 92 14.80 3.39 -16.56
C VAL A 92 15.18 3.19 -18.03
N SER A 93 16.49 3.38 -18.29
CA SER A 93 17.25 2.58 -19.26
C SER A 93 17.29 1.12 -18.79
N LEU A 94 17.18 0.18 -19.72
CA LEU A 94 17.16 -1.28 -19.51
C LEU A 94 18.15 -1.73 -18.42
N ASN A 95 17.63 -2.30 -17.32
CA ASN A 95 18.17 -3.46 -16.60
C ASN A 95 17.52 -3.53 -15.21
N GLN A 96 16.47 -4.34 -15.06
CA GLN A 96 16.13 -4.89 -13.75
C GLN A 96 15.50 -6.27 -13.95
N THR A 97 16.38 -7.27 -13.97
CA THR A 97 16.03 -8.67 -13.70
C THR A 97 15.66 -8.74 -12.21
N THR A 98 14.44 -9.18 -11.92
CA THR A 98 13.94 -9.36 -10.57
C THR A 98 14.49 -10.66 -9.99
N GLU A 99 15.61 -10.58 -9.28
CA GLU A 99 16.01 -11.56 -8.28
C GLU A 99 16.03 -10.85 -6.92
N ASP A 100 15.03 -11.14 -6.09
CA ASP A 100 15.24 -11.31 -4.65
C ASP A 100 13.96 -11.88 -4.03
N GLY A 101 14.00 -13.20 -3.84
CA GLY A 101 13.11 -13.90 -2.94
C GLY A 101 13.59 -13.78 -1.50
N SER A 102 12.64 -13.89 -0.57
CA SER A 102 12.81 -13.90 0.91
C SER A 102 13.00 -12.49 1.50
N GLU A 103 12.20 -11.98 2.44
CA GLU A 103 11.64 -12.61 3.63
C GLU A 103 10.21 -12.13 3.88
N MET A 104 9.25 -13.03 3.70
CA MET A 104 7.95 -12.89 4.34
C MET A 104 8.00 -13.71 5.63
N GLN A 105 8.48 -13.11 6.72
CA GLN A 105 8.17 -13.64 8.04
C GLN A 105 7.06 -12.80 8.67
N GLU A 106 5.90 -13.45 8.73
CA GLU A 106 4.82 -13.31 9.71
C GLU A 106 4.21 -11.92 9.91
N PHE A 107 3.02 -11.74 9.33
CA PHE A 107 1.99 -10.88 9.92
C PHE A 107 0.65 -11.54 10.16
N ILE A 108 0.52 -12.86 9.97
CA ILE A 108 -0.62 -13.67 10.40
C ILE A 108 -0.07 -15.07 10.76
N PRO A 109 -0.31 -15.60 11.97
CA PRO A 109 0.06 -16.98 12.27
C PRO A 109 -0.93 -17.92 11.58
N SER A 110 -0.44 -18.80 10.72
CA SER A 110 -1.21 -19.95 10.25
C SER A 110 -0.33 -21.20 10.29
N ASP A 111 -0.81 -22.17 11.04
CA ASP A 111 -0.19 -23.47 11.28
C ASP A 111 -0.55 -24.39 10.10
N GLU A 112 0.22 -24.31 9.01
CA GLU A 112 -0.04 -25.09 7.79
C GLU A 112 1.16 -25.97 7.41
N SER A 113 0.86 -27.20 6.97
CA SER A 113 1.83 -28.26 6.64
C SER A 113 2.75 -27.91 5.46
N THR A 114 3.93 -28.53 5.40
CA THR A 114 5.01 -28.21 4.44
C THR A 114 4.59 -28.28 2.97
N GLU A 115 3.68 -29.20 2.62
CA GLU A 115 3.17 -29.37 1.25
C GLU A 115 2.19 -28.25 0.86
N ASN A 116 1.30 -27.86 1.78
CA ASN A 116 0.43 -26.70 1.60
C ASN A 116 1.25 -25.40 1.48
N ARG A 117 2.38 -25.28 2.20
CA ARG A 117 3.26 -24.10 2.11
C ARG A 117 3.85 -23.91 0.71
N VAL A 118 4.22 -24.98 0.00
CA VAL A 118 4.78 -24.89 -1.35
C VAL A 118 3.71 -24.45 -2.35
N VAL A 119 2.53 -25.09 -2.34
CA VAL A 119 1.40 -24.72 -3.21
C VAL A 119 0.92 -23.30 -2.93
N CYS A 120 0.82 -22.91 -1.66
CA CYS A 120 0.48 -21.54 -1.25
C CYS A 120 1.53 -20.52 -1.70
N ARG A 121 2.82 -20.89 -1.71
CA ARG A 121 3.90 -20.03 -2.21
C ARG A 121 3.74 -19.78 -3.71
N ASP A 122 3.50 -20.83 -4.49
CA ASP A 122 3.35 -20.72 -5.94
C ASP A 122 2.12 -19.88 -6.33
N ILE A 123 0.98 -20.06 -5.65
CA ILE A 123 -0.22 -19.23 -5.84
C ILE A 123 0.04 -17.78 -5.45
N LYS A 124 0.74 -17.56 -4.33
CA LYS A 124 1.06 -16.22 -3.84
C LYS A 124 1.97 -15.46 -4.82
N GLU A 125 3.00 -16.13 -5.34
CA GLU A 125 3.89 -15.56 -6.35
C GLU A 125 3.14 -15.23 -7.65
N CYS A 126 2.26 -16.13 -8.11
CA CYS A 126 1.37 -15.87 -9.25
C CYS A 126 0.45 -14.67 -9.03
N MET A 127 -0.12 -14.53 -7.82
CA MET A 127 -0.96 -13.40 -7.46
C MET A 127 -0.16 -12.08 -7.41
N GLU A 128 1.03 -12.10 -6.83
CA GLU A 128 1.93 -10.93 -6.77
C GLU A 128 2.34 -10.49 -8.18
N ARG A 129 2.69 -11.42 -9.07
CA ARG A 129 2.94 -11.14 -10.50
C ARG A 129 1.71 -10.51 -11.17
N ALA A 130 0.53 -11.12 -11.01
CA ALA A 130 -0.71 -10.61 -11.60
C ALA A 130 -1.05 -9.18 -11.12
N ILE A 131 -0.81 -8.86 -9.84
CA ILE A 131 -1.04 -7.52 -9.28
C ILE A 131 -0.02 -6.52 -9.84
N ASN A 132 1.23 -6.94 -10.06
CA ASN A 132 2.29 -6.08 -10.58
C ASN A 132 2.10 -5.72 -12.07
N GLU A 133 1.41 -6.56 -12.84
CA GLU A 133 1.04 -6.25 -14.24
C GLU A 133 -0.10 -5.22 -14.37
N LEU A 134 -0.82 -4.93 -13.28
CA LEU A 134 -1.93 -3.99 -13.34
C LEU A 134 -1.44 -2.56 -13.62
N PRO A 135 -2.21 -1.77 -14.41
CA PRO A 135 -1.97 -0.34 -14.49
C PRO A 135 -2.10 0.31 -13.11
N ASP A 136 -1.33 1.37 -12.88
CA ASP A 136 -1.07 1.92 -11.53
C ASP A 136 -2.33 2.24 -10.72
N ARG A 137 -3.36 2.81 -11.38
CA ARG A 137 -4.61 3.19 -10.71
C ARG A 137 -5.44 1.96 -10.33
N GLU A 138 -5.53 0.98 -11.21
CA GLU A 138 -6.17 -0.30 -10.99
C GLU A 138 -5.45 -1.07 -9.86
N ARG A 139 -4.11 -1.15 -9.93
CA ARG A 139 -3.26 -1.75 -8.90
C ARG A 139 -3.50 -1.14 -7.54
N MET A 140 -3.44 0.20 -7.44
CA MET A 140 -3.66 0.91 -6.19
C MET A 140 -5.08 0.69 -5.66
N ALA A 141 -6.11 0.74 -6.51
CA ALA A 141 -7.48 0.48 -6.09
C ALA A 141 -7.64 -0.93 -5.51
N VAL A 142 -7.07 -1.94 -6.18
CA VAL A 142 -7.07 -3.34 -5.71
C VAL A 142 -6.36 -3.44 -4.35
N LEU A 143 -5.13 -2.94 -4.23
CA LEU A 143 -4.36 -2.97 -2.98
C LEU A 143 -5.14 -2.34 -1.81
N LEU A 144 -5.71 -1.14 -2.02
CA LEU A 144 -6.51 -0.46 -0.99
C LEU A 144 -7.75 -1.25 -0.60
N ARG A 145 -8.45 -1.86 -1.57
CA ARG A 145 -9.67 -2.64 -1.29
C ARG A 145 -9.36 -3.88 -0.44
N HIS A 146 -8.21 -4.52 -0.65
CA HIS A 146 -7.80 -5.70 0.09
C HIS A 146 -7.16 -5.37 1.44
N MET A 147 -6.60 -4.17 1.61
CA MET A 147 -6.10 -3.71 2.90
C MET A 147 -7.23 -3.56 3.93
N LYS A 148 -7.25 -4.44 4.94
CA LYS A 148 -8.20 -4.39 6.07
C LYS A 148 -9.67 -4.20 5.64
N GLY A 149 -10.04 -4.64 4.42
CA GLY A 149 -11.41 -4.61 3.91
C GLY A 149 -12.00 -3.23 3.63
N MET A 150 -11.21 -2.18 3.32
CA MET A 150 -11.69 -0.81 3.07
C MET A 150 -12.91 -0.74 2.15
N LYS A 151 -13.91 0.08 2.51
CA LYS A 151 -15.12 0.26 1.70
C LYS A 151 -14.82 1.04 0.43
N TYR A 152 -15.63 0.87 -0.62
CA TYR A 152 -15.47 1.59 -1.89
C TYR A 152 -15.44 3.12 -1.72
N GLU A 153 -16.25 3.64 -0.79
CA GLU A 153 -16.28 5.07 -0.46
C GLU A 153 -14.97 5.57 0.15
N GLU A 154 -14.32 4.75 0.98
CA GLU A 154 -13.02 5.10 1.57
C GLU A 154 -11.92 5.10 0.52
N VAL A 155 -11.95 4.12 -0.40
CA VAL A 155 -11.03 4.08 -1.55
C VAL A 155 -11.23 5.31 -2.43
N SER A 156 -12.48 5.68 -2.73
CA SER A 156 -12.84 6.89 -3.47
C SER A 156 -12.30 8.16 -2.81
N LYS A 157 -12.51 8.34 -1.51
CA LYS A 157 -12.00 9.50 -0.74
C LYS A 157 -10.47 9.52 -0.64
N THR A 158 -9.83 8.35 -0.62
CA THR A 158 -8.37 8.22 -0.51
C THR A 158 -7.69 8.55 -1.83
N MET A 159 -8.18 7.98 -2.93
CA MET A 159 -7.65 8.21 -4.28
C MET A 159 -8.13 9.51 -4.91
N ASN A 160 -9.07 10.21 -4.27
CA ASN A 160 -9.72 11.42 -4.80
C ASN A 160 -10.38 11.18 -6.17
N LEU A 161 -11.13 10.08 -6.29
CA LEU A 161 -11.81 9.67 -7.53
C LEU A 161 -13.31 9.45 -7.27
N PRO A 162 -14.19 9.67 -8.27
CA PRO A 162 -15.60 9.32 -8.14
C PRO A 162 -15.81 7.84 -7.80
N LEU A 163 -16.84 7.53 -7.02
CA LEU A 163 -17.16 6.16 -6.61
C LEU A 163 -17.36 5.23 -7.83
N GLY A 164 -18.00 5.73 -8.89
CA GLY A 164 -18.16 5.00 -10.15
C GLY A 164 -16.83 4.63 -10.78
N THR A 165 -15.87 5.56 -10.81
CA THR A 165 -14.52 5.33 -11.31
C THR A 165 -13.79 4.25 -10.51
N VAL A 166 -13.88 4.29 -9.17
CA VAL A 166 -13.28 3.26 -8.31
C VAL A 166 -13.86 1.87 -8.60
N LYS A 167 -15.18 1.76 -8.76
CA LYS A 167 -15.83 0.48 -9.11
C LYS A 167 -15.31 -0.05 -10.45
N THR A 168 -15.18 0.83 -11.45
CA THR A 168 -14.64 0.47 -12.76
C THR A 168 -13.18 0.02 -12.69
N LEU A 169 -12.32 0.76 -11.96
CA LEU A 169 -10.92 0.38 -11.77
C LEU A 169 -10.79 -0.99 -11.10
N LEU A 170 -11.57 -1.24 -10.05
CA LEU A 170 -11.57 -2.52 -9.35
C LEU A 170 -12.08 -3.67 -10.23
N HIS A 171 -13.12 -3.42 -11.03
CA HIS A 171 -13.63 -4.42 -11.97
C HIS A 171 -12.58 -4.77 -13.04
N LYS A 172 -11.94 -3.75 -13.64
CA LYS A 172 -10.86 -3.95 -14.61
C LYS A 172 -9.67 -4.67 -14.01
N GLY A 173 -9.22 -4.25 -12.82
CA GLY A 173 -8.10 -4.90 -12.14
C GLY A 173 -8.37 -6.38 -11.84
N ARG A 174 -9.56 -6.71 -11.35
CA ARG A 174 -9.96 -8.12 -11.13
C ARG A 174 -10.02 -8.93 -12.41
N LYS A 175 -10.50 -8.33 -13.51
CA LYS A 175 -10.53 -9.00 -14.81
C LYS A 175 -9.12 -9.37 -15.28
N ILE A 176 -8.18 -8.43 -15.21
CA ILE A 176 -6.77 -8.67 -15.59
C ILE A 176 -6.14 -9.74 -14.70
N ILE A 177 -6.36 -9.67 -13.38
CA ILE A 177 -5.88 -10.72 -12.46
C ILE A 177 -6.45 -12.09 -12.83
N LYS A 178 -7.76 -12.19 -13.09
CA LYS A 178 -8.38 -13.47 -13.49
C LYS A 178 -7.77 -14.01 -14.78
N GLU A 179 -7.58 -13.15 -15.78
CA GLU A 179 -6.97 -13.54 -17.07
C GLU A 179 -5.52 -14.01 -16.90
N HIS A 180 -4.74 -13.34 -16.05
CA HIS A 180 -3.37 -13.76 -15.74
C HIS A 180 -3.33 -15.12 -15.03
N LEU A 181 -4.16 -15.30 -13.98
CA LEU A 181 -4.20 -16.56 -13.24
C LEU A 181 -4.69 -17.73 -14.10
N ALA A 182 -5.63 -17.49 -15.02
CA ALA A 182 -6.08 -18.49 -15.98
C ALA A 182 -4.97 -18.89 -16.97
N ARG A 183 -4.15 -17.92 -17.42
CA ARG A 183 -3.00 -18.18 -18.31
C ARG A 183 -1.94 -19.04 -17.62
N GLU A 184 -1.68 -18.78 -16.34
CA GLU A 184 -0.73 -19.56 -15.52
C GLU A 184 -1.30 -20.92 -15.08
N GLY A 185 -2.54 -21.26 -15.45
CA GLY A 185 -3.18 -22.54 -15.09
C GLY A 185 -3.59 -22.66 -13.62
N VAL A 186 -3.54 -21.56 -12.86
CA VAL A 186 -3.86 -21.50 -11.42
C VAL A 186 -5.36 -21.33 -11.17
N TRP A 187 -6.13 -20.91 -12.19
CA TRP A 187 -7.56 -20.66 -12.09
C TRP A 187 -8.33 -21.25 -13.28
N GLU A 188 -9.31 -22.12 -13.02
CA GLU A 188 -10.24 -22.63 -14.05
C GLU A 188 -11.36 -21.61 -14.33
N VAL A 189 -11.58 -21.31 -15.62
CA VAL A 189 -12.43 -20.18 -16.09
C VAL A 189 -13.91 -20.38 -15.80
#